data_AF-X1CXQ0-F1
#
_entry.id   AF-X1CXQ0-F1
#
_cell.length_a   1.000
_cell.length_b   1.000
_cell.length_c   1.000
_cell.angle_alpha   90.00
_cell.angle_beta   90.00
_cell.angle_gamma   90.00
#
_symmetry.space_group_name_H-M   'P 1'
#
loop_
_entity.id
_entity.type
_entity.pdbx_description
1 polymer ?
#
loop_
_entity_poly.entity_id
_entity_poly.type
_entity_poly.pdbx_seq_one_letter_code
_entity_poly.pdbx_strand_id
1 'polypeptide(L)'
;MTDCANVFSEDGLIKKRFGYKQMGTNLPLNGAVMGSDQYYKFGGQNYLLVMTTKDIYQWNSVTKRWVSIGVGEEGSVAYGAGLYSAGGYGMQPNAYGAGTYGASFYGSQKGSIFTGTDEDSFSYDYIRKRTETEPWWVCTNGVDNIKKYDGINFVDLGGSPPKAKRVVAFKEHLHLLDVTETAGRYPQRDRW
;
A
#
# COMPACT_ATOMS: atom_id res chain seq x y z
N MET A 1 -1.27 16.49 -29.69
CA MET A 1 -2.22 15.83 -30.62
C MET A 1 -2.68 14.56 -29.91
N THR A 2 -3.90 14.56 -29.36
CA THR A 2 -4.40 13.49 -28.48
C THR A 2 -4.96 12.39 -29.37
N ASP A 3 -4.20 11.31 -29.47
CA ASP A 3 -4.27 10.31 -30.52
C ASP A 3 -5.59 9.52 -30.56
N CYS A 4 -5.95 9.03 -31.74
CA CYS A 4 -7.18 8.26 -32.02
C CYS A 4 -7.21 6.85 -31.37
N ALA A 5 -6.48 6.65 -30.26
CA ALA A 5 -6.34 5.36 -29.57
C ALA A 5 -7.64 4.82 -28.93
N ASN A 6 -8.69 5.65 -28.87
CA ASN A 6 -10.00 5.30 -28.29
C ASN A 6 -11.09 5.10 -29.35
N VAL A 7 -10.74 4.78 -30.59
CA VAL A 7 -11.71 4.54 -31.67
C VAL A 7 -11.39 3.20 -32.34
N PHE A 8 -12.40 2.38 -32.60
CA PHE A 8 -12.27 1.13 -33.36
C PHE A 8 -13.46 0.97 -34.33
N SER A 9 -13.27 0.18 -35.38
CA SER A 9 -14.33 -0.13 -36.35
C SER A 9 -14.92 -1.51 -36.06
N GLU A 10 -16.24 -1.62 -36.03
CA GLU A 10 -16.97 -2.88 -35.86
C GLU A 10 -18.30 -2.78 -36.62
N ASP A 11 -18.62 -3.77 -37.46
CA ASP A 11 -19.84 -3.82 -38.28
C ASP A 11 -20.06 -2.59 -39.19
N GLY A 12 -18.98 -2.05 -39.75
CA GLY A 12 -19.04 -0.84 -40.59
C GLY A 12 -19.34 0.45 -39.83
N LEU A 13 -19.33 0.41 -38.50
CA LEU A 13 -19.50 1.57 -37.62
C LEU A 13 -18.20 1.92 -36.93
N ILE A 14 -17.95 3.22 -36.80
CA ILE A 14 -16.88 3.76 -35.96
C ILE A 14 -17.40 3.82 -34.52
N LYS A 15 -16.86 2.99 -33.63
CA LYS A 15 -17.22 2.95 -32.21
C LYS A 15 -16.12 3.61 -31.37
N LYS A 16 -16.52 4.35 -30.33
CA LYS A 16 -15.59 4.87 -29.31
C LYS A 16 -15.30 3.74 -28.32
N ARG A 17 -14.03 3.34 -28.21
CA ARG A 17 -13.56 2.48 -27.11
C ARG A 17 -13.82 3.21 -25.79
N PHE A 18 -14.30 2.50 -24.78
CA PHE A 18 -14.39 3.06 -23.44
C PHE A 18 -13.00 3.52 -23.02
N GLY A 19 -12.83 4.85 -22.93
CA GLY A 19 -11.56 5.43 -22.49
C GLY A 19 -11.37 5.20 -20.99
N TYR A 20 -10.14 5.37 -20.53
CA TYR A 20 -9.82 5.31 -19.11
C TYR A 20 -10.02 6.69 -18.48
N LYS A 21 -10.68 6.73 -17.33
CA LYS A 21 -10.74 7.93 -16.48
C LYS A 21 -9.78 7.74 -15.33
N GLN A 22 -8.94 8.73 -15.06
CA GLN A 22 -8.08 8.73 -13.90
C GLN A 22 -8.92 8.58 -12.62
N MET A 23 -8.58 7.59 -11.80
CA MET A 23 -9.22 7.34 -10.51
C MET A 23 -8.30 7.84 -9.40
N GLY A 24 -8.71 8.94 -8.76
CA GLY A 24 -7.94 9.58 -7.68
C GLY A 24 -7.31 10.90 -8.08
N THR A 25 -7.38 11.88 -7.18
CA THR A 25 -6.80 13.21 -7.36
C THR A 25 -5.38 13.33 -6.80
N ASN A 26 -4.94 12.38 -5.97
CA ASN A 26 -3.64 12.36 -5.31
C ASN A 26 -2.67 11.33 -5.92
N LEU A 27 -2.57 11.34 -7.24
CA LEU A 27 -1.60 10.54 -7.98
C LEU A 27 -0.32 11.36 -8.26
N PRO A 28 0.85 10.72 -8.42
CA PRO A 28 1.10 9.28 -8.30
C PRO A 28 1.04 8.79 -6.85
N LEU A 29 0.82 7.48 -6.68
CA LEU A 29 0.95 6.82 -5.38
C LEU A 29 2.44 6.56 -5.08
N ASN A 30 2.77 6.27 -3.82
CA ASN A 30 4.13 5.90 -3.43
C ASN A 30 4.46 4.50 -3.94
N GLY A 31 5.40 4.37 -4.88
CA GLY A 31 5.75 3.10 -5.52
C GLY A 31 4.89 2.75 -6.74
N ALA A 32 5.36 1.78 -7.52
CA ALA A 32 4.66 1.30 -8.71
C ALA A 32 3.45 0.45 -8.31
N VAL A 33 2.33 0.57 -9.04
CA VAL A 33 1.12 -0.25 -8.78
C VAL A 33 1.40 -1.70 -9.17
N MET A 34 1.23 -2.60 -8.21
CA MET A 34 1.47 -4.04 -8.36
C MET A 34 0.18 -4.84 -8.50
N GLY A 35 -0.94 -4.28 -8.05
CA GLY A 35 -2.24 -4.94 -8.11
C GLY A 35 -3.35 -4.10 -7.52
N SER A 36 -4.57 -4.62 -7.65
CA SER A 36 -5.78 -4.07 -7.05
C SER A 36 -6.71 -5.20 -6.67
N ASP A 37 -7.46 -5.01 -5.59
CA ASP A 37 -8.44 -6.00 -5.14
C ASP A 37 -9.65 -5.32 -4.49
N GLN A 38 -10.75 -6.04 -4.35
CA GLN A 38 -11.94 -5.57 -3.66
C GLN A 38 -12.22 -6.43 -2.42
N TYR A 39 -11.96 -5.86 -1.25
CA TYR A 39 -12.18 -6.54 0.02
C TYR A 39 -13.63 -6.38 0.48
N TYR A 40 -14.31 -7.51 0.68
CA TYR A 40 -15.68 -7.58 1.19
C TYR A 40 -15.70 -8.07 2.64
N LYS A 41 -16.40 -7.32 3.50
CA LYS A 41 -16.78 -7.76 4.84
C LYS A 41 -18.15 -8.41 4.81
N PHE A 42 -18.42 -9.33 5.74
CA PHE A 42 -19.74 -9.94 5.89
C PHE A 42 -20.79 -8.94 6.38
N GLY A 43 -20.36 -7.90 7.11
CA GLY A 43 -21.19 -6.74 7.42
C GLY A 43 -21.65 -5.89 6.22
N GLY A 44 -21.29 -6.27 4.98
CA GLY A 44 -21.73 -5.62 3.75
C GLY A 44 -20.86 -4.43 3.32
N GLN A 45 -19.87 -4.03 4.13
CA GLN A 45 -18.89 -3.03 3.72
C GLN A 45 -17.95 -3.62 2.66
N ASN A 46 -17.60 -2.81 1.66
CA ASN A 46 -16.58 -3.16 0.68
C ASN A 46 -15.54 -2.05 0.56
N TYR A 47 -14.32 -2.47 0.25
CA TYR A 47 -13.17 -1.58 0.11
C TYR A 47 -12.46 -1.90 -1.20
N LEU A 48 -12.23 -0.88 -2.02
CA LEU A 48 -11.33 -1.03 -3.17
C LEU A 48 -9.91 -0.73 -2.70
N LEU A 49 -9.04 -1.71 -2.90
CA LEU A 49 -7.65 -1.68 -2.51
C LEU A 49 -6.75 -1.58 -3.74
N VAL A 50 -5.65 -0.85 -3.61
CA VAL A 50 -4.54 -0.84 -4.57
C VAL A 50 -3.26 -1.10 -3.79
N MET A 51 -2.44 -2.03 -4.28
CA MET A 51 -1.12 -2.30 -3.73
C MET A 51 -0.07 -1.66 -4.65
N THR A 52 0.90 -1.03 -4.03
CA THR A 52 2.13 -0.61 -4.69
C THR A 52 3.31 -1.40 -4.17
N THR A 53 4.49 -1.18 -4.74
CA THR A 53 5.75 -1.75 -4.22
C THR A 53 6.09 -1.33 -2.78
N LYS A 54 5.40 -0.31 -2.24
CA LYS A 54 5.67 0.27 -0.93
C LYS A 54 4.49 0.14 0.02
N ASP A 55 3.30 0.48 -0.44
CA ASP A 55 2.14 0.70 0.42
C ASP A 55 0.88 0.05 -0.15
N ILE A 56 -0.12 -0.09 0.72
CA ILE A 56 -1.48 -0.45 0.30
C ILE A 56 -2.39 0.75 0.58
N TYR A 57 -3.23 1.06 -0.40
CA TYR A 57 -4.16 2.17 -0.38
C TYR A 57 -5.60 1.68 -0.47
N GLN A 58 -6.47 2.32 0.29
CA GLN A 58 -7.92 2.21 0.16
C GLN A 58 -8.48 3.39 -0.61
N TRP A 59 -9.43 3.13 -1.50
CA TRP A 59 -10.20 4.17 -2.16
C TRP A 59 -11.17 4.85 -1.19
N ASN A 60 -11.04 6.17 -1.05
CA ASN A 60 -12.05 7.00 -0.38
C ASN A 60 -12.98 7.61 -1.44
N SER A 61 -14.19 7.08 -1.52
CA SER A 61 -15.20 7.51 -2.50
C SER A 61 -15.77 8.90 -2.25
N VAL A 62 -15.63 9.43 -1.03
CA VAL A 62 -16.08 10.79 -0.65
C VAL A 62 -15.05 11.81 -1.11
N THR A 63 -13.79 11.65 -0.69
CA THR A 63 -12.71 12.61 -1.02
C THR A 63 -12.12 12.41 -2.41
N LYS A 64 -12.49 11.32 -3.10
CA LYS A 64 -11.93 10.91 -4.39
C LYS A 64 -10.40 10.77 -4.34
N ARG A 65 -9.89 10.22 -3.24
CA ARG A 65 -8.46 10.02 -2.97
C ARG A 65 -8.16 8.61 -2.55
N TRP A 66 -6.94 8.17 -2.84
CA TRP A 66 -6.33 6.96 -2.29
C TRP A 66 -5.73 7.27 -0.92
N VAL A 67 -6.12 6.53 0.10
CA VAL A 67 -5.65 6.71 1.48
C VAL A 67 -4.78 5.51 1.87
N SER A 68 -3.53 5.73 2.27
CA SER A 68 -2.66 4.64 2.75
C SER A 68 -3.20 4.08 4.07
N ILE A 69 -3.27 2.75 4.17
CA ILE A 69 -3.97 2.06 5.28
C ILE A 69 -3.07 1.24 6.21
N GLY A 70 -1.77 1.10 5.95
CA GLY A 70 -0.92 0.19 6.76
C GLY A 70 0.11 0.82 7.68
N VAL A 71 0.13 2.14 7.78
CA VAL A 71 0.87 2.83 8.84
C VAL A 71 -0.17 3.70 9.53
N GLY A 72 -0.29 3.63 10.86
CA GLY A 72 -1.32 4.36 11.62
C GLY A 72 -1.44 5.81 11.17
N GLU A 73 -2.66 6.37 11.19
CA GLU A 73 -2.84 7.80 10.91
C GLU A 73 -1.80 8.56 11.74
N GLU A 74 -0.96 9.38 11.10
CA GLU A 74 -0.31 10.42 11.85
C GLU A 74 -1.48 11.21 12.42
N GLY A 75 -1.73 11.10 13.73
CA GLY A 75 -2.46 12.14 14.43
C GLY A 75 -1.72 13.39 14.04
N SER A 76 -2.34 14.20 13.17
CA SER A 76 -1.71 15.26 12.41
C SER A 76 -0.75 15.98 13.32
N VAL A 77 0.55 15.67 13.21
CA VAL A 77 1.54 16.42 13.98
C VAL A 77 1.53 17.73 13.25
N ALA A 78 0.76 18.68 13.78
CA ALA A 78 0.73 20.04 13.30
C ALA A 78 2.20 20.43 13.22
N TYR A 79 2.73 20.50 11.99
CA TYR A 79 4.07 20.97 11.74
C TYR A 79 4.18 22.25 12.53
N GLY A 80 5.03 22.23 13.55
CA GLY A 80 5.02 23.21 14.61
C GLY A 80 4.85 24.59 13.98
N ALA A 81 3.76 25.26 14.32
CA ALA A 81 3.66 26.69 14.11
C ALA A 81 4.96 27.25 14.68
N GLY A 82 5.84 27.70 13.79
CA GLY A 82 7.16 28.14 14.18
C GLY A 82 7.00 29.11 15.34
N LEU A 83 7.55 28.75 16.48
CA LEU A 83 7.98 29.72 17.48
C LEU A 83 9.07 30.54 16.80
N TYR A 84 8.67 31.45 15.91
CA TYR A 84 9.48 32.60 15.58
C TYR A 84 9.50 33.42 16.85
N SER A 85 10.53 33.23 17.70
CA SER A 85 10.76 34.18 18.78
C SER A 85 11.12 35.51 18.11
N ALA A 86 10.15 36.40 18.03
CA ALA A 86 10.34 37.79 17.71
C ALA A 86 11.22 38.41 18.81
N GLY A 87 12.53 38.39 18.61
CA GLY A 87 13.47 38.96 19.57
C GLY A 87 14.89 38.50 19.35
N GLY A 88 15.59 39.12 18.40
CA GLY A 88 17.01 38.87 18.21
C GLY A 88 17.56 39.55 16.96
N TYR A 89 17.58 40.88 16.95
CA TYR A 89 18.40 41.63 15.99
C TYR A 89 19.87 41.32 16.26
N GLY A 90 20.46 40.47 15.43
CA GLY A 90 21.87 40.12 15.47
C GLY A 90 22.26 39.41 14.18
N MET A 91 22.47 40.17 13.12
CA MET A 91 23.03 39.65 11.88
C MET A 91 24.47 39.20 12.15
N GLN A 92 24.74 37.90 12.13
CA GLN A 92 26.07 37.39 11.82
C GLN A 92 26.11 37.05 10.32
N PRO A 93 26.82 37.85 9.49
CA PRO A 93 27.14 37.44 8.14
C PRO A 93 28.31 36.44 8.21
N ASN A 94 28.24 35.42 7.38
CA ASN A 94 29.26 34.38 7.13
C ASN A 94 29.20 33.12 8.01
N ALA A 95 28.24 32.26 7.67
CA ALA A 95 28.44 30.82 7.80
C ALA A 95 27.88 30.13 6.55
N TYR A 96 28.64 30.14 5.45
CA TYR A 96 28.50 29.15 4.37
C TYR A 96 29.03 27.78 4.84
N GLY A 97 28.63 27.36 6.04
CA GLY A 97 28.79 26.00 6.50
C GLY A 97 27.60 25.20 5.98
N ALA A 98 27.85 23.98 5.55
CA ALA A 98 26.85 22.98 5.22
C ALA A 98 25.90 22.77 6.42
N GLY A 99 24.92 23.65 6.55
CA GLY A 99 23.91 23.58 7.58
C GLY A 99 23.01 22.41 7.27
N THR A 100 22.79 21.56 8.26
CA THR A 100 21.87 20.41 8.34
C THR A 100 20.39 20.76 8.04
N TYR A 101 20.12 21.95 7.50
CA TYR A 101 18.82 22.54 7.26
C TYR A 101 18.33 22.40 5.81
N GLY A 102 18.77 21.34 5.11
CA GLY A 102 18.36 21.05 3.73
C GLY A 102 17.57 19.75 3.53
N ALA A 103 17.44 18.91 4.56
CA ALA A 103 17.04 17.51 4.37
C ALA A 103 15.60 17.14 4.78
N SER A 104 14.74 18.05 5.25
CA SER A 104 13.41 17.63 5.75
C SER A 104 12.28 18.66 5.59
N PHE A 105 12.15 19.25 4.40
CA PHE A 105 10.90 19.89 3.97
C PHE A 105 10.03 19.06 3.01
N TYR A 106 10.54 17.89 2.60
CA TYR A 106 9.67 16.80 2.18
C TYR A 106 9.33 16.03 3.45
N GLY A 107 8.04 15.99 3.79
CA GLY A 107 7.54 15.30 4.98
C GLY A 107 8.24 13.96 5.15
N SER A 108 8.72 13.71 6.37
CA SER A 108 9.42 12.47 6.72
C SER A 108 8.66 11.32 6.08
N GLN A 109 9.27 10.66 5.09
CA GLN A 109 8.55 9.65 4.33
C GLN A 109 8.19 8.55 5.33
N LYS A 110 6.89 8.47 5.62
CA LYS A 110 6.29 7.49 6.51
C LYS A 110 6.85 6.12 6.16
N GLY A 111 7.28 5.37 7.17
CA GLY A 111 7.87 4.04 6.97
C GLY A 111 6.93 3.20 6.09
N SER A 112 7.48 2.71 4.98
CA SER A 112 6.79 1.82 4.04
C SER A 112 6.37 0.54 4.78
N ILE A 113 5.15 0.06 4.52
CA ILE A 113 4.64 -1.18 5.15
C ILE A 113 5.40 -2.40 4.63
N PHE A 114 5.88 -2.28 3.39
CA PHE A 114 6.62 -3.30 2.68
C PHE A 114 8.01 -2.78 2.28
N THR A 115 9.02 -3.63 2.37
CA THR A 115 10.41 -3.32 1.98
C THR A 115 10.78 -3.87 0.60
N GLY A 116 9.86 -4.55 -0.08
CA GLY A 116 10.05 -5.14 -1.40
C GLY A 116 10.32 -4.16 -2.54
N THR A 117 10.63 -4.74 -3.69
CA THR A 117 10.92 -4.07 -4.97
C THR A 117 9.78 -4.31 -5.97
N ASP A 118 9.93 -3.80 -7.20
CA ASP A 118 9.05 -4.08 -8.33
C ASP A 118 9.15 -5.52 -8.86
N GLU A 119 10.22 -6.24 -8.53
CA GLU A 119 10.37 -7.68 -8.83
C GLU A 119 9.61 -8.58 -7.84
N ASP A 120 9.09 -7.99 -6.75
CA ASP A 120 8.39 -8.71 -5.68
C ASP A 120 6.87 -8.64 -5.89
N SER A 121 6.32 -9.67 -6.54
CA SER A 121 4.88 -9.79 -6.78
C SER A 121 4.09 -9.89 -5.48
N PHE A 122 2.95 -9.21 -5.41
CA PHE A 122 1.96 -9.42 -4.36
C PHE A 122 1.12 -10.68 -4.61
N SER A 123 0.83 -11.40 -3.53
CA SER A 123 -0.18 -12.45 -3.47
C SER A 123 -1.07 -12.20 -2.27
N TYR A 124 -2.37 -12.45 -2.43
CA TYR A 124 -3.36 -12.19 -1.41
C TYR A 124 -4.51 -13.18 -1.47
N ASP A 125 -5.16 -13.38 -0.32
CA ASP A 125 -6.38 -14.18 -0.20
C ASP A 125 -7.16 -13.80 1.05
N TYR A 126 -8.35 -14.38 1.20
CA TYR A 126 -9.27 -14.16 2.29
C TYR A 126 -9.28 -15.36 3.22
N ILE A 127 -9.00 -15.15 4.50
CA ILE A 127 -9.15 -16.19 5.52
C ILE A 127 -9.90 -15.65 6.71
N ARG A 128 -10.64 -16.52 7.40
CA ARG A 128 -11.29 -16.17 8.66
C ARG A 128 -10.82 -17.09 9.77
N LYS A 129 -10.46 -16.51 10.90
CA LYS A 129 -10.27 -17.27 12.14
C LYS A 129 -11.64 -17.70 12.66
N ARG A 130 -11.80 -18.96 13.08
CA ARG A 130 -13.08 -19.51 13.57
C ARG A 130 -13.74 -18.69 14.68
N THR A 131 -12.95 -18.02 15.51
CA THR A 131 -13.43 -17.20 16.64
C THR A 131 -13.86 -15.79 16.22
N GLU A 132 -13.65 -15.41 14.96
CA GLU A 132 -13.92 -14.07 14.46
C GLU A 132 -15.08 -14.09 13.48
N THR A 133 -15.84 -13.00 13.49
CA THR A 133 -17.03 -12.86 12.67
C THR A 133 -16.69 -12.45 11.25
N GLU A 134 -15.69 -11.58 11.09
CA GLU A 134 -15.27 -11.02 9.79
C GLU A 134 -14.08 -11.77 9.22
N PRO A 135 -13.99 -11.91 7.88
CA PRO A 135 -12.78 -12.40 7.24
C PRO A 135 -11.65 -11.36 7.39
N TRP A 136 -10.42 -11.83 7.29
CA TRP A 136 -9.24 -11.01 7.09
C TRP A 136 -8.85 -11.05 5.62
N TRP A 137 -8.42 -9.89 5.13
CA TRP A 137 -7.68 -9.82 3.88
C TRP A 137 -6.20 -10.01 4.19
N VAL A 138 -5.57 -11.04 3.64
CA VAL A 138 -4.18 -11.40 3.94
C VAL A 138 -3.34 -11.26 2.69
N CYS A 139 -2.11 -10.76 2.83
CA CYS A 139 -1.20 -10.57 1.72
C CYS A 139 0.27 -10.77 2.06
N THR A 140 1.05 -10.98 1.01
CA THR A 140 2.50 -11.05 1.06
C THR A 140 3.11 -10.51 -0.23
N ASN A 141 4.33 -9.98 -0.12
CA ASN A 141 5.21 -9.67 -1.26
C ASN A 141 6.41 -10.64 -1.35
N GLY A 142 6.46 -11.65 -0.48
CA GLY A 142 7.59 -12.59 -0.38
C GLY A 142 8.88 -12.03 0.20
N VAL A 143 8.89 -10.77 0.67
CA VAL A 143 10.05 -10.13 1.32
C VAL A 143 9.76 -9.83 2.78
N ASP A 144 8.58 -9.31 3.09
CA ASP A 144 8.14 -8.98 4.43
C ASP A 144 7.33 -10.12 5.07
N ASN A 145 7.16 -10.04 6.38
CA ASN A 145 6.23 -10.91 7.11
C ASN A 145 4.84 -10.78 6.48
N ILE A 146 4.13 -11.91 6.41
CA ILE A 146 2.75 -11.94 5.90
C ILE A 146 1.90 -10.99 6.73
N LYS A 147 1.19 -10.09 6.06
CA LYS A 147 0.34 -9.08 6.69
C LYS A 147 -1.12 -9.48 6.57
N LYS A 148 -1.91 -9.13 7.57
CA LYS A 148 -3.37 -9.18 7.53
C LYS A 148 -3.96 -7.79 7.73
N TYR A 149 -5.10 -7.55 7.09
CA TYR A 149 -5.93 -6.37 7.25
C TYR A 149 -7.30 -6.77 7.82
N ASP A 150 -7.62 -6.21 8.98
CA ASP A 150 -8.90 -6.40 9.68
C ASP A 150 -9.96 -5.36 9.28
N GLY A 151 -9.63 -4.47 8.34
CA GLY A 151 -10.44 -3.30 7.97
C GLY A 151 -10.13 -2.04 8.78
N ILE A 152 -9.15 -2.09 9.68
CA ILE A 152 -8.66 -0.95 10.45
C ILE A 152 -7.15 -0.83 10.26
N ASN A 153 -6.38 -1.88 10.59
CA ASN A 153 -4.92 -1.86 10.59
C ASN A 153 -4.31 -3.00 9.79
N PHE A 154 -3.13 -2.76 9.23
CA PHE A 154 -2.24 -3.83 8.79
C PHE A 154 -1.35 -4.27 9.95
N VAL A 155 -1.40 -5.56 10.25
CA VAL A 155 -0.55 -6.19 11.26
C VAL A 155 0.03 -7.49 10.71
N ASP A 156 1.11 -7.99 11.31
CA ASP A 156 1.59 -9.34 10.98
C ASP A 156 0.49 -10.37 11.26
N LEU A 157 0.40 -11.39 10.40
CA LEU A 157 -0.60 -12.47 10.49
C LEU A 157 -0.63 -13.12 11.89
N GLY A 158 0.53 -13.12 12.56
CA GLY A 158 0.69 -13.35 14.00
C GLY A 158 2.15 -13.66 14.35
N GLY A 159 2.67 -13.10 15.44
CA GLY A 159 4.04 -13.35 15.89
C GLY A 159 5.09 -12.95 14.85
N SER A 160 5.91 -13.91 14.41
CA SER A 160 6.87 -13.75 13.32
C SER A 160 6.60 -14.80 12.24
N PRO A 161 5.56 -14.59 11.41
CA PRO A 161 5.18 -15.59 10.42
C PRO A 161 6.30 -15.74 9.38
N PRO A 162 6.46 -16.94 8.79
CA PRO A 162 7.42 -17.11 7.71
C PRO A 162 7.01 -16.24 6.50
N LYS A 163 7.99 -15.90 5.66
CA LYS A 163 7.76 -15.16 4.42
C LYS A 163 7.34 -16.15 3.34
N ALA A 164 6.46 -15.78 2.42
CA ALA A 164 6.01 -16.67 1.35
C ALA A 164 5.81 -15.90 0.06
N LYS A 165 6.08 -16.49 -1.11
CA LYS A 165 5.79 -15.82 -2.38
C LYS A 165 4.31 -15.89 -2.74
N ARG A 166 3.57 -16.88 -2.23
CA ARG A 166 2.12 -16.98 -2.45
C ARG A 166 1.38 -17.38 -1.19
N VAL A 167 0.18 -16.84 -1.03
CA VAL A 167 -0.81 -17.25 -0.04
C VAL A 167 -2.07 -17.72 -0.74
N VAL A 168 -2.67 -18.81 -0.25
CA VAL A 168 -3.94 -19.36 -0.75
C VAL A 168 -4.75 -19.86 0.43
N ALA A 169 -5.99 -19.44 0.54
CA ALA A 169 -6.94 -19.96 1.50
C ALA A 169 -7.49 -21.31 1.00
N PHE A 170 -7.41 -22.33 1.85
CA PHE A 170 -8.05 -23.62 1.60
C PHE A 170 -8.81 -24.07 2.85
N LYS A 171 -10.14 -24.12 2.72
CA LYS A 171 -11.06 -24.38 3.84
C LYS A 171 -10.84 -23.38 4.98
N GLU A 172 -10.37 -23.85 6.14
CA GLU A 172 -10.15 -23.03 7.34
C GLU A 172 -8.67 -22.67 7.55
N HIS A 173 -7.80 -22.94 6.56
CA HIS A 173 -6.35 -22.75 6.67
C HIS A 173 -5.80 -21.84 5.57
N LEU A 174 -4.70 -21.15 5.89
CA LEU A 174 -3.97 -20.31 4.94
C LEU A 174 -2.71 -21.04 4.53
N HIS A 175 -2.68 -21.56 3.31
CA HIS A 175 -1.50 -22.21 2.76
C HIS A 175 -0.49 -21.16 2.26
N LEU A 176 0.77 -21.38 2.59
CA LEU A 176 1.90 -20.54 2.27
C LEU A 176 2.82 -21.33 1.34
N LEU A 177 2.95 -20.86 0.10
CA LEU A 177 3.74 -21.54 -0.92
C LEU A 177 5.02 -20.77 -1.21
N ASP A 178 6.09 -21.50 -1.51
CA ASP A 178 7.42 -20.95 -1.79
C ASP A 178 7.90 -20.07 -0.62
N VAL A 179 8.09 -20.77 0.50
CA VAL A 179 8.33 -20.20 1.82
C VAL A 179 9.82 -19.88 2.01
N THR A 180 10.13 -18.75 2.64
CA THR A 180 11.48 -18.37 3.06
C THR A 180 11.57 -18.38 4.60
N GLU A 181 12.49 -19.20 5.12
CA GLU A 181 12.72 -19.44 6.56
C GLU A 181 14.23 -19.43 6.83
N THR A 182 14.67 -18.91 7.99
CA THR A 182 16.03 -19.01 8.56
C THR A 182 17.16 -19.14 7.51
N ALA A 183 17.22 -18.17 6.59
CA ALA A 183 18.22 -18.00 5.51
C ALA A 183 18.05 -18.81 4.21
N GLY A 184 16.99 -19.60 4.03
CA GLY A 184 16.73 -20.36 2.80
C GLY A 184 15.36 -20.07 2.19
N ARG A 185 15.30 -20.03 0.85
CA ARG A 185 14.06 -20.08 0.07
C ARG A 185 13.75 -21.54 -0.28
N TYR A 186 12.51 -21.97 -0.07
CA TYR A 186 12.06 -23.34 -0.28
C TYR A 186 10.85 -23.39 -1.23
N PRO A 187 11.05 -23.37 -2.56
CA PRO A 187 9.96 -23.27 -3.55
C PRO A 187 8.95 -24.42 -3.52
N GLN A 188 9.38 -25.61 -3.07
CA GLN A 188 8.55 -26.81 -3.00
C GLN A 188 7.85 -26.99 -1.64
N ARG A 189 8.05 -26.06 -0.70
CA ARG A 189 7.49 -26.15 0.65
C ARG A 189 6.12 -25.48 0.71
N ASP A 190 5.22 -26.16 1.41
CA ASP A 190 3.91 -25.66 1.85
C ASP A 190 3.87 -25.60 3.39
N ARG A 191 3.27 -24.54 3.93
CA ARG A 191 3.01 -24.31 5.36
C ARG A 191 1.57 -23.83 5.53
N TRP A 192 0.95 -24.08 6.69
CA TRP A 192 -0.40 -23.60 6.98
C TRP A 192 -0.57 -23.17 8.43
#